data_AF-A0A7S2GV87-F1
#
_entry.id   AF-A0A7S2GV87-F1
#
_cell.length_a   1.000
_cell.length_b   1.000
_cell.length_c   1.000
_cell.angle_alpha   90.00
_cell.angle_beta   90.00
_cell.angle_gamma   90.00
#
_symmetry.space_group_name_H-M   'P 1'
#
loop_
_entity.id
_entity.type
_entity.pdbx_description
1 polymer ?
#
loop_
_entity_poly.entity_id
_entity_poly.type
_entity_poly.pdbx_seq_one_letter_code
_entity_poly.pdbx_strand_id
1 'polypeptide(L)'
;RLRMATGPYDDANIFAKILRGEIPSYKIFETEHALAILDAFPCAEGHALLLPKAKVVSVLDMPAEVASAFLAELPRLARMVQRATGAPACNILQNSGAEAGQMVFHCHFHVIPRWPKDALISAPPSRKDMLTPGEASATLAKMAEPKLPYEATIAKLDGLLSSLENGTLTPPPLPPAAAAKEATKPTAAAPVEAAKPPVAAAAPVTPKGGKTKKELAKDAAAGDEVAGNGKPVTPKPAAQKPATKGEGNKEGNK
;
A
#
# COMPACT_ATOMS: atom_id res chain seq x y z
N ARG A 1 5.56 15.88 -12.34
CA ARG A 1 5.10 15.49 -10.98
C ARG A 1 4.09 14.38 -11.16
N LEU A 2 4.44 13.15 -10.79
CA LEU A 2 3.45 12.07 -10.65
C LEU A 2 2.38 12.61 -9.68
N ARG A 3 1.11 12.68 -10.08
CA ARG A 3 0.03 12.86 -9.10
C ARG A 3 0.18 11.69 -8.14
N MET A 4 0.32 11.93 -6.84
CA MET A 4 0.03 10.89 -5.86
C MET A 4 -1.36 10.36 -6.22
N ALA A 5 -1.46 9.05 -6.47
CA ALA A 5 -2.69 8.45 -6.97
C ALA A 5 -3.80 8.57 -5.93
N THR A 6 -3.40 8.76 -4.68
CA THR A 6 -4.28 8.96 -3.53
C THR A 6 -4.01 10.30 -2.84
N GLY A 7 -5.01 10.78 -2.09
CA GLY A 7 -4.93 12.05 -1.36
C GLY A 7 -3.89 12.05 -0.23
N PRO A 8 -3.80 13.13 0.57
CA PRO A 8 -2.87 13.18 1.70
C PRO A 8 -3.19 12.07 2.72
N TYR A 9 -2.14 11.50 3.33
CA TYR A 9 -2.29 10.47 4.35
C TYR A 9 -2.93 11.04 5.63
N ASP A 10 -4.00 10.42 6.12
CA ASP A 10 -4.68 10.80 7.36
C ASP A 10 -4.13 10.02 8.56
N ASP A 11 -3.43 10.68 9.47
CA ASP A 11 -2.90 10.07 10.70
C ASP A 11 -3.96 9.63 11.71
N ALA A 12 -5.21 10.07 11.56
CA ALA A 12 -6.34 9.69 12.41
C ALA A 12 -7.04 8.41 11.94
N ASN A 13 -6.63 7.82 10.81
CA ASN A 13 -7.23 6.58 10.31
C ASN A 13 -7.05 5.41 11.31
N ILE A 14 -7.95 4.44 11.26
CA ILE A 14 -8.02 3.35 12.25
C ILE A 14 -6.74 2.51 12.32
N PHE A 15 -6.09 2.25 11.17
CA PHE A 15 -4.85 1.47 11.14
C PHE A 15 -3.65 2.26 11.68
N ALA A 16 -3.58 3.57 11.45
CA ALA A 16 -2.58 4.41 12.09
C ALA A 16 -2.71 4.38 13.62
N LYS A 17 -3.95 4.40 14.14
CA LYS A 17 -4.21 4.26 15.59
C LYS A 17 -3.79 2.89 16.12
N ILE A 18 -4.08 1.81 15.39
CA ILE A 18 -3.65 0.45 15.76
C ILE A 18 -2.12 0.34 15.77
N LEU A 19 -1.44 0.88 14.76
CA LEU A 19 0.03 0.88 14.68
C LEU A 19 0.69 1.64 15.83
N ARG A 20 0.05 2.70 16.33
CA ARG A 20 0.49 3.45 17.52
C ARG A 20 0.06 2.81 18.84
N GLY A 21 -0.73 1.74 18.81
CA GLY A 21 -1.25 1.06 20.00
C GLY A 21 -2.36 1.83 20.72
N GLU A 22 -2.99 2.81 20.07
CA GLU A 22 -4.10 3.59 20.66
C GLU A 22 -5.41 2.81 20.72
N ILE A 23 -5.57 1.80 19.84
CA ILE A 23 -6.75 0.94 19.75
C ILE A 23 -6.26 -0.53 19.69
N PRO A 24 -6.96 -1.46 20.38
CA PRO A 24 -6.55 -2.86 20.41
C PRO A 24 -6.67 -3.55 19.05
N SER A 25 -5.85 -4.57 18.85
CA SER A 25 -5.94 -5.50 17.72
C SER A 25 -5.44 -6.88 18.12
N TYR A 26 -5.90 -7.91 17.41
CA TYR A 26 -5.41 -9.28 17.58
C TYR A 26 -4.20 -9.50 16.69
N LYS A 27 -3.01 -9.29 17.24
CA LYS A 27 -1.74 -9.41 16.52
C LYS A 27 -1.41 -10.88 16.23
N ILE A 28 -1.06 -11.16 14.98
CA ILE A 28 -0.54 -12.46 14.53
C ILE A 28 0.98 -12.45 14.63
N PHE A 29 1.61 -11.41 14.10
CA PHE A 29 3.04 -11.12 14.27
C PHE A 29 3.31 -9.64 13.99
N GLU A 30 4.48 -9.19 14.41
CA GLU A 30 4.96 -7.84 14.15
C GLU A 30 6.45 -7.90 13.80
N THR A 31 6.86 -7.15 12.77
CA THR A 31 8.26 -7.01 12.35
C THR A 31 8.67 -5.54 12.38
N GLU A 32 9.88 -5.23 11.93
CA GLU A 32 10.34 -3.84 11.78
C GLU A 32 9.50 -3.05 10.78
N HIS A 33 9.01 -3.68 9.72
CA HIS A 33 8.33 -2.99 8.61
C HIS A 33 6.85 -3.32 8.47
N ALA A 34 6.36 -4.39 9.12
CA ALA A 34 5.00 -4.86 8.98
C ALA A 34 4.34 -5.20 10.32
N LEU A 35 3.02 -5.10 10.35
CA LEU A 35 2.16 -5.62 11.40
C LEU A 35 1.10 -6.51 10.75
N ALA A 36 0.96 -7.75 11.22
CA ALA A 36 -0.11 -8.65 10.81
C ALA A 36 -1.15 -8.79 11.93
N ILE A 37 -2.42 -8.61 11.61
CA ILE A 37 -3.54 -8.71 12.56
C ILE A 37 -4.68 -9.53 11.98
N LEU A 38 -5.60 -10.00 12.81
CA LEU A 38 -6.90 -10.48 12.35
C LEU A 38 -7.79 -9.30 11.95
N ASP A 39 -8.59 -9.48 10.90
CA ASP A 39 -9.63 -8.52 10.55
C ASP A 39 -10.71 -8.50 11.65
N ALA A 40 -11.15 -7.32 12.06
CA ALA A 40 -12.18 -7.15 13.07
C ALA A 40 -13.58 -7.59 12.57
N PHE A 41 -13.80 -7.53 11.25
CA PHE A 41 -15.02 -7.93 10.58
C PHE A 41 -14.69 -8.98 9.50
N PRO A 42 -14.31 -10.21 9.91
CA PRO A 42 -13.74 -11.20 9.00
C PRO A 42 -14.76 -11.68 7.96
N CYS A 43 -14.36 -11.72 6.68
CA CYS A 43 -15.14 -12.32 5.60
C CYS A 43 -15.17 -13.85 5.69
N ALA A 44 -14.16 -14.44 6.31
CA ALA A 44 -14.04 -15.87 6.59
C ALA A 44 -13.21 -16.07 7.86
N GLU A 45 -13.38 -17.20 8.55
CA GLU A 45 -12.57 -17.54 9.72
C GLU A 45 -11.08 -17.54 9.35
N GLY A 46 -10.27 -16.78 10.09
CA GLY A 46 -8.84 -16.60 9.80
C GLY A 46 -8.51 -15.49 8.80
N HIS A 47 -9.48 -14.66 8.42
CA HIS A 47 -9.23 -13.43 7.65
C HIS A 47 -8.21 -12.54 8.38
N ALA A 48 -7.06 -12.34 7.75
CA ALA A 48 -5.96 -11.55 8.29
C ALA A 48 -5.63 -10.36 7.39
N LEU A 49 -5.05 -9.32 8.00
CA LEU A 49 -4.57 -8.12 7.36
C LEU A 49 -3.07 -7.99 7.58
N LEU A 50 -2.33 -7.66 6.53
CA LEU A 50 -0.94 -7.24 6.59
C LEU A 50 -0.85 -5.74 6.34
N LEU A 51 -0.29 -4.99 7.31
CA LEU A 51 -0.20 -3.54 7.29
C LEU A 51 1.27 -3.09 7.32
N PRO A 52 1.71 -2.19 6.42
CA PRO A 52 3.03 -1.59 6.51
C PRO A 52 3.06 -0.62 7.69
N LYS A 53 4.19 -0.55 8.40
CA LYS A 53 4.39 0.51 9.42
C LYS A 53 4.60 1.89 8.80
N ALA A 54 4.99 1.93 7.52
CA ALA A 54 5.11 3.16 6.75
C ALA A 54 3.74 3.81 6.50
N LYS A 55 3.71 5.15 6.44
CA LYS A 55 2.50 5.93 6.13
C LYS A 55 2.23 5.92 4.63
N VAL A 56 1.63 4.84 4.15
CA VAL A 56 1.30 4.65 2.74
C VAL A 56 -0.20 4.47 2.60
N VAL A 57 -0.85 5.22 1.71
CA VAL A 57 -2.30 5.15 1.53
C VAL A 57 -2.70 3.91 0.73
N SER A 58 -1.96 3.60 -0.33
CA SER A 58 -2.23 2.49 -1.24
C SER A 58 -0.92 1.89 -1.77
N VAL A 59 -0.99 0.77 -2.50
CA VAL A 59 0.20 0.19 -3.14
C VAL A 59 0.74 1.10 -4.27
N LEU A 60 -0.11 1.94 -4.86
CA LEU A 60 0.25 2.86 -5.94
C LEU A 60 1.23 3.96 -5.49
N ASP A 61 1.22 4.28 -4.19
CA ASP A 61 2.07 5.32 -3.60
C ASP A 61 3.22 4.72 -2.77
N MET A 62 3.41 3.40 -2.84
CA MET A 62 4.40 2.69 -2.03
C MET A 62 5.80 2.78 -2.64
N PRO A 63 6.80 3.32 -1.92
CA PRO A 63 8.19 3.26 -2.37
C PRO A 63 8.65 1.81 -2.54
N ALA A 64 9.52 1.56 -3.51
CA ALA A 64 10.00 0.21 -3.82
C ALA A 64 10.72 -0.43 -2.63
N GLU A 65 11.47 0.35 -1.86
CA GLU A 65 12.20 -0.08 -0.67
C GLU A 65 11.22 -0.56 0.41
N VAL A 66 10.16 0.23 0.66
CA VAL A 66 9.09 -0.13 1.59
C VAL A 66 8.41 -1.41 1.13
N ALA A 67 8.04 -1.49 -0.16
CA ALA A 67 7.37 -2.66 -0.73
C ALA A 67 8.22 -3.93 -0.60
N SER A 68 9.53 -3.84 -0.86
CA SER A 68 10.44 -4.98 -0.79
C SER A 68 10.50 -5.61 0.60
N ALA A 69 10.57 -4.80 1.66
CA ALA A 69 10.68 -5.28 3.02
C ALA A 69 9.32 -5.71 3.60
N PHE A 70 8.26 -4.96 3.28
CA PHE A 70 6.90 -5.23 3.75
C PHE A 70 6.26 -6.46 3.08
N LEU A 71 6.29 -6.54 1.75
CA LEU A 71 5.63 -7.62 1.00
C LEU A 71 6.36 -8.95 1.14
N ALA A 72 7.63 -8.95 1.55
CA ALA A 72 8.36 -10.17 1.89
C ALA A 72 7.67 -10.99 3.01
N GLU A 73 6.89 -10.35 3.88
CA GLU A 73 6.15 -11.03 4.96
C GLU A 73 4.80 -11.63 4.49
N LEU A 74 4.30 -11.24 3.32
CA LEU A 74 2.99 -11.68 2.83
C LEU A 74 2.90 -13.20 2.61
N PRO A 75 3.90 -13.89 2.00
CA PRO A 75 3.87 -15.34 1.90
C PRO A 75 3.90 -16.05 3.27
N ARG A 76 4.58 -15.47 4.26
CA ARG A 76 4.61 -16.01 5.62
C ARG A 76 3.22 -15.94 6.25
N LEU A 77 2.54 -14.80 6.14
CA LEU A 77 1.17 -14.64 6.63
C LEU A 77 0.21 -15.62 5.95
N ALA A 78 0.25 -15.72 4.62
CA ALA A 78 -0.61 -16.65 3.86
C ALA A 78 -0.46 -18.10 4.34
N ARG A 79 0.78 -18.58 4.53
CA ARG A 79 1.04 -19.92 5.07
C ARG A 79 0.55 -20.08 6.51
N MET A 80 0.68 -19.05 7.35
CA MET A 80 0.18 -19.08 8.73
C MET A 80 -1.34 -19.22 8.77
N VAL A 81 -2.05 -18.38 8.00
CA VAL A 81 -3.51 -18.43 7.87
C VAL A 81 -3.95 -19.80 7.36
N GLN A 82 -3.34 -20.29 6.28
CA GLN A 82 -3.68 -21.57 5.68
C GLN A 82 -3.52 -22.75 6.67
N ARG A 83 -2.39 -22.81 7.39
CA ARG A 83 -2.15 -23.86 8.38
C ARG A 83 -3.10 -23.77 9.58
N ALA A 84 -3.43 -22.56 10.02
CA ALA A 84 -4.29 -22.34 11.17
C ALA A 84 -5.75 -22.74 10.88
N THR A 85 -6.24 -22.51 9.67
CA THR A 85 -7.63 -22.77 9.28
C THR A 85 -7.83 -24.11 8.57
N GLY A 86 -6.75 -24.75 8.12
CA GLY A 86 -6.82 -25.94 7.28
C GLY A 86 -7.41 -25.68 5.88
N ALA A 87 -7.54 -24.41 5.48
CA ALA A 87 -8.10 -24.06 4.18
C ALA A 87 -7.18 -24.53 3.03
N PRO A 88 -7.71 -25.12 1.96
CA PRO A 88 -6.89 -25.56 0.82
C PRO A 88 -6.34 -24.40 -0.02
N ALA A 89 -6.94 -23.20 0.07
CA ALA A 89 -6.57 -22.03 -0.71
C ALA A 89 -6.76 -20.73 0.08
N CYS A 90 -6.26 -19.63 -0.47
CA CYS A 90 -6.55 -18.28 0.03
C CYS A 90 -6.63 -17.27 -1.11
N ASN A 91 -7.33 -16.16 -0.89
CA ASN A 91 -7.18 -14.96 -1.70
C ASN A 91 -6.26 -13.98 -0.99
N ILE A 92 -5.47 -13.30 -1.81
CA ILE A 92 -4.72 -12.13 -1.43
C ILE A 92 -5.34 -10.97 -2.19
N LEU A 93 -5.82 -9.95 -1.46
CA LEU A 93 -6.51 -8.81 -2.04
C LEU A 93 -5.94 -7.51 -1.48
N GLN A 94 -5.69 -6.55 -2.35
CA GLN A 94 -5.32 -5.18 -2.00
C GLN A 94 -6.19 -4.26 -2.86
N ASN A 95 -6.90 -3.35 -2.22
CA ASN A 95 -7.74 -2.37 -2.91
C ASN A 95 -7.02 -1.01 -2.89
N SER A 96 -6.83 -0.41 -4.06
CA SER A 96 -6.23 0.92 -4.20
C SER A 96 -7.25 1.89 -4.79
N GLY A 97 -7.76 2.81 -3.95
CA GLY A 97 -8.81 3.76 -4.30
C GLY A 97 -10.22 3.29 -3.90
N ALA A 98 -11.12 4.25 -3.67
CA ALA A 98 -12.49 4.00 -3.23
C ALA A 98 -13.28 3.17 -4.26
N GLU A 99 -13.04 3.44 -5.54
CA GLU A 99 -13.64 2.76 -6.69
C GLU A 99 -13.21 1.28 -6.78
N ALA A 100 -12.05 0.95 -6.22
CA ALA A 100 -11.58 -0.44 -6.07
C ALA A 100 -12.07 -1.09 -4.77
N GLY A 101 -12.90 -0.41 -3.97
CA GLY A 101 -13.41 -0.92 -2.70
C GLY A 101 -12.50 -0.68 -1.50
N GLN A 102 -11.56 0.27 -1.57
CA GLN A 102 -10.77 0.66 -0.40
C GLN A 102 -11.61 1.51 0.56
N MET A 103 -11.76 1.05 1.80
CA MET A 103 -12.50 1.78 2.84
C MET A 103 -11.60 2.44 3.89
N VAL A 104 -10.44 1.86 4.17
CA VAL A 104 -9.43 2.45 5.05
C VAL A 104 -8.22 2.87 4.22
N PHE A 105 -7.94 4.18 4.23
CA PHE A 105 -6.87 4.82 3.45
C PHE A 105 -5.49 4.72 4.11
N HIS A 106 -5.15 3.49 4.48
CA HIS A 106 -3.82 3.03 4.85
C HIS A 106 -3.64 1.69 4.14
N CYS A 107 -2.54 1.48 3.40
CA CYS A 107 -2.35 0.30 2.58
C CYS A 107 -2.44 -0.96 3.43
N HIS A 108 -3.18 -1.96 2.99
CA HIS A 108 -3.28 -3.24 3.69
C HIS A 108 -3.57 -4.34 2.68
N PHE A 109 -3.03 -5.53 2.95
CA PHE A 109 -3.29 -6.73 2.16
C PHE A 109 -4.17 -7.66 2.98
N HIS A 110 -5.32 -8.01 2.43
CA HIS A 110 -6.19 -9.05 2.94
C HIS A 110 -5.62 -10.42 2.58
N VAL A 111 -5.63 -11.34 3.54
CA VAL A 111 -5.36 -12.76 3.36
C VAL A 111 -6.60 -13.50 3.84
N ILE A 112 -7.38 -14.01 2.89
CA ILE A 112 -8.70 -14.60 3.15
C ILE A 112 -8.63 -16.09 2.81
N PRO A 113 -8.72 -17.00 3.79
CA PRO A 113 -8.76 -18.44 3.52
C PRO A 113 -10.05 -18.81 2.76
N ARG A 114 -9.95 -19.83 1.90
CA ARG A 114 -11.03 -20.23 0.99
C ARG A 114 -11.28 -21.73 1.00
N TRP A 115 -12.55 -22.08 0.85
CA TRP A 115 -13.01 -23.46 0.70
C TRP A 115 -13.77 -23.66 -0.62
N PRO A 116 -13.82 -24.91 -1.13
CA PRO A 116 -14.64 -25.21 -2.29
C PRO A 116 -16.09 -24.76 -2.09
N LYS A 117 -16.64 -24.01 -3.05
CA LYS A 117 -18.04 -23.58 -3.10
C LYS A 117 -18.49 -22.64 -1.97
N ASP A 118 -17.57 -21.93 -1.30
CA ASP A 118 -17.93 -20.93 -0.29
C ASP A 118 -18.56 -19.63 -0.85
N ALA A 119 -18.55 -19.46 -2.18
CA ALA A 119 -19.14 -18.34 -2.92
C ALA A 119 -18.69 -16.92 -2.46
N LEU A 120 -17.59 -16.82 -1.71
CA LEU A 120 -17.19 -15.55 -1.07
C LEU A 120 -16.81 -14.45 -2.06
N ILE A 121 -16.16 -14.83 -3.17
CA ILE A 121 -15.80 -13.92 -4.25
C ILE A 121 -16.48 -14.39 -5.54
N SER A 122 -17.30 -13.51 -6.12
CA SER A 122 -17.89 -13.67 -7.45
C SER A 122 -17.21 -12.69 -8.40
N ALA A 123 -16.19 -13.15 -9.13
CA ALA A 123 -15.55 -12.33 -10.17
C ALA A 123 -16.49 -12.13 -11.36
N PRO A 124 -16.52 -10.94 -12.00
CA PRO A 124 -17.27 -10.75 -13.23
C PRO A 124 -16.75 -11.70 -14.32
N PRO A 125 -17.61 -12.11 -15.27
CA PRO A 125 -17.18 -12.99 -16.35
C PRO A 125 -16.08 -12.31 -17.17
N SER A 126 -15.02 -13.06 -17.46
CA SER A 126 -14.00 -12.61 -18.42
C SER A 126 -14.59 -12.56 -19.83
N ARG A 127 -13.98 -11.75 -20.70
CA ARG A 127 -14.28 -11.76 -22.14
C ARG A 127 -14.05 -13.17 -22.69
N LYS A 128 -14.91 -13.61 -23.63
CA LYS A 128 -14.78 -14.91 -24.29
C LYS A 128 -13.68 -14.93 -25.35
N ASP A 129 -13.52 -13.83 -26.07
CA ASP A 129 -12.50 -13.70 -27.11
C ASP A 129 -11.15 -13.24 -26.55
N MET A 130 -10.07 -13.71 -27.18
CA MET A 130 -8.73 -13.26 -26.84
C MET A 130 -8.50 -11.81 -27.25
N LEU A 131 -7.64 -11.13 -26.50
CA LEU A 131 -7.13 -9.80 -26.87
C LEU A 131 -6.40 -9.89 -28.21
N THR A 132 -6.77 -9.04 -29.16
CA THR A 132 -6.11 -8.99 -30.46
C THR A 132 -4.72 -8.32 -30.36
N PRO A 133 -3.78 -8.62 -31.27
CA PRO A 133 -2.47 -7.95 -31.27
C PRO A 133 -2.57 -6.42 -31.37
N GLY A 134 -3.57 -5.90 -32.10
CA GLY A 134 -3.82 -4.46 -32.23
C GLY A 134 -4.29 -3.81 -30.93
N GLU A 135 -5.28 -4.41 -30.24
CA GLU A 135 -5.73 -3.93 -28.94
C GLU A 135 -4.63 -3.98 -27.88
N ALA A 136 -3.84 -5.07 -27.87
CA ALA A 136 -2.71 -5.25 -26.98
C ALA A 136 -1.66 -4.15 -27.16
N SER A 137 -1.22 -3.93 -28.41
CA SER A 137 -0.22 -2.91 -28.74
C SER A 137 -0.69 -1.51 -28.38
N ALA A 138 -1.96 -1.19 -28.66
CA ALA A 138 -2.56 0.10 -28.31
C ALA A 138 -2.64 0.34 -26.80
N THR A 139 -2.85 -0.72 -26.02
CA THR A 139 -2.94 -0.65 -24.56
C THR A 139 -1.54 -0.50 -23.94
N LEU A 140 -0.58 -1.30 -24.40
CA LEU A 140 0.81 -1.22 -23.96
C LEU A 140 1.43 0.16 -24.24
N ALA A 141 1.12 0.76 -25.40
CA ALA A 141 1.58 2.10 -25.72
C ALA A 141 1.10 3.17 -24.72
N LYS A 142 -0.09 2.98 -24.12
CA LYS A 142 -0.64 3.88 -23.08
C LYS A 142 -0.04 3.63 -21.69
N MET A 143 0.43 2.40 -21.44
CA MET A 143 1.05 1.99 -20.17
C MET A 143 2.55 2.24 -20.13
N ALA A 144 3.17 2.59 -21.26
CA ALA A 144 4.59 2.90 -21.32
C ALA A 144 4.95 4.01 -20.33
N GLU A 145 5.90 3.72 -19.43
CA GLU A 145 6.38 4.71 -18.48
C GLU A 145 6.94 5.93 -19.22
N PRO A 146 6.67 7.16 -18.75
CA PRO A 146 7.29 8.33 -19.33
C PRO A 146 8.80 8.23 -19.12
N LYS A 147 9.56 8.09 -20.21
CA LYS A 147 11.03 8.19 -20.19
C LYS A 147 11.40 9.46 -19.45
N LEU A 148 12.15 9.32 -18.35
CA LEU A 148 12.55 10.47 -17.57
C LEU A 148 13.43 11.35 -18.47
N PRO A 149 13.23 12.68 -18.49
CA PRO A 149 13.98 13.56 -19.40
C PRO A 149 15.49 13.55 -19.15
N TYR A 150 15.92 12.97 -18.03
CA TYR A 150 17.31 12.84 -17.60
C TYR A 150 17.87 11.43 -17.75
N GLU A 151 17.09 10.45 -18.23
CA GLU A 151 17.51 9.04 -18.32
C GLU A 151 18.77 8.89 -19.19
N ALA A 152 18.81 9.61 -20.32
CA ALA A 152 20.00 9.68 -21.18
C ALA A 152 21.20 10.39 -20.50
N THR A 153 20.94 11.32 -19.59
CA THR A 153 21.98 12.02 -18.82
C THR A 153 22.52 11.14 -17.70
N ILE A 154 21.65 10.39 -17.01
CA ILE A 154 22.03 9.41 -15.97
C ILE A 154 22.87 8.30 -16.60
N ALA A 155 22.44 7.74 -17.73
CA ALA A 155 23.22 6.73 -18.45
C ALA A 155 24.61 7.24 -18.89
N LYS A 156 24.73 8.52 -19.28
CA LYS A 156 26.02 9.16 -19.57
C LYS A 156 26.89 9.34 -18.33
N LEU A 157 26.30 9.69 -17.19
CA LEU A 157 27.00 9.83 -15.91
C LEU A 157 27.52 8.48 -15.42
N ASP A 158 26.73 7.42 -15.50
CA ASP A 158 27.14 6.06 -15.14
C ASP A 158 28.29 5.58 -16.04
N GLY A 159 28.23 5.86 -17.34
CA GLY A 159 29.33 5.57 -18.27
C GLY A 159 30.62 6.34 -17.96
N LEU A 160 30.50 7.60 -17.54
CA LEU A 160 31.64 8.41 -17.09
C LEU A 160 32.24 7.89 -15.78
N LEU A 161 31.39 7.56 -14.80
CA LEU A 161 31.83 6.97 -13.53
C LEU A 161 32.56 5.64 -13.75
N SER A 162 32.00 4.77 -14.58
CA SER A 162 32.65 3.51 -14.94
C SER A 162 33.98 3.72 -15.68
N SER A 163 34.09 4.73 -16.53
CA SER A 163 35.36 5.06 -17.21
C SER A 163 36.39 5.65 -16.24
N LEU A 164 35.95 6.39 -15.21
CA LEU A 164 36.81 6.91 -14.15
C LEU A 164 37.36 5.76 -13.27
N GLU A 165 36.49 4.84 -12.87
CA GLU A 165 36.85 3.66 -12.05
C GLU A 165 37.81 2.72 -12.78
N ASN A 166 37.62 2.53 -14.09
CA ASN A 166 38.47 1.68 -14.91
C ASN A 166 39.73 2.41 -15.43
N GLY A 167 39.93 3.68 -15.07
CA GLY A 167 41.08 4.48 -15.52
C GLY A 167 41.14 4.72 -17.03
N THR A 168 40.02 4.53 -17.75
CA THR A 168 39.92 4.69 -19.21
C THR A 168 39.41 6.08 -19.61
N LEU A 169 39.15 6.95 -18.63
CA LEU A 169 38.66 8.30 -18.87
C LEU A 169 39.75 9.16 -19.50
N THR A 170 39.67 9.38 -20.80
CA THR A 170 40.57 10.28 -21.51
C THR A 170 40.17 11.73 -21.24
N PRO A 171 41.07 12.59 -20.75
CA PRO A 171 40.77 14.00 -20.57
C PRO A 171 40.44 14.63 -21.94
N PRO A 172 39.50 15.59 -22.00
CA PRO A 172 39.21 16.29 -23.24
C PRO A 172 40.48 16.94 -23.78
N PRO A 173 40.64 17.02 -25.11
CA PRO A 173 41.79 17.66 -25.71
C PRO A 173 41.89 19.09 -25.19
N LEU A 174 43.07 19.45 -24.69
CA LEU A 174 43.36 20.82 -24.29
C LEU A 174 43.01 21.74 -25.47
N PRO A 175 42.28 22.84 -25.25
CA PRO A 175 42.03 23.79 -26.31
C PRO A 175 43.39 24.21 -26.90
N PRO A 176 43.46 24.43 -28.22
CA PRO A 176 44.72 24.86 -28.85
C PRO A 176 45.23 26.07 -28.09
N ALA A 177 46.51 26.05 -27.73
CA ALA A 177 47.15 27.17 -27.05
C ALA A 177 46.84 28.42 -27.85
N ALA A 178 45.94 29.26 -27.32
CA ALA A 178 45.69 30.55 -27.90
C ALA A 178 47.05 31.25 -27.93
N ALA A 179 47.54 31.50 -29.15
CA ALA A 179 48.77 32.25 -29.35
C ALA A 179 48.71 33.47 -28.43
N ALA A 180 49.70 33.58 -27.56
CA ALA A 180 49.80 34.66 -26.59
C ALA A 180 49.77 35.98 -27.35
N LYS A 181 48.58 36.60 -27.42
CA LYS A 181 48.46 38.01 -27.74
C LYS A 181 48.79 38.74 -26.45
N GLU A 182 49.94 39.39 -26.51
CA GLU A 182 50.49 40.39 -25.60
C GLU A 182 49.40 41.00 -24.70
N ALA A 183 49.52 40.75 -23.40
CA ALA A 183 48.62 41.31 -22.41
C ALA A 183 48.78 42.85 -22.41
N THR A 184 47.85 43.55 -23.02
CA THR A 184 47.68 44.98 -22.80
C THR A 184 47.24 45.20 -21.35
N LYS A 185 48.03 46.01 -20.64
CA LYS A 185 47.90 46.45 -19.26
C LYS A 185 46.43 46.69 -18.84
N PRO A 186 45.96 46.19 -17.68
CA PRO A 186 44.60 46.44 -17.24
C PRO A 186 44.41 47.91 -16.84
N THR A 187 43.52 48.59 -17.55
CA THR A 187 42.96 49.89 -17.12
C THR A 187 42.05 49.65 -15.92
N ALA A 188 42.20 50.51 -14.90
CA ALA A 188 41.49 50.44 -13.63
C ALA A 188 39.97 50.29 -13.80
N ALA A 189 39.40 49.27 -13.16
CA ALA A 189 37.97 49.07 -13.05
C ALA A 189 37.34 50.14 -12.14
N ALA A 190 36.24 50.73 -12.61
CA ALA A 190 35.37 51.61 -11.84
C ALA A 190 34.73 50.85 -10.65
N PRO A 191 34.41 51.53 -9.54
CA PRO A 191 33.91 50.88 -8.34
C PRO A 191 32.49 50.31 -8.54
N VAL A 192 32.31 49.07 -8.09
CA VAL A 192 31.02 48.37 -8.07
C VAL A 192 30.15 48.95 -6.96
N GLU A 193 29.01 49.52 -7.34
CA GLU A 193 27.98 50.04 -6.44
C GLU A 193 27.29 48.88 -5.69
N ALA A 194 27.27 48.96 -4.37
CA ALA A 194 26.69 47.96 -3.49
C ALA A 194 25.15 48.02 -3.52
N ALA A 195 24.52 47.06 -4.20
CA ALA A 195 23.07 46.87 -4.14
C ALA A 195 22.66 46.27 -2.78
N LYS A 196 21.96 47.07 -1.99
CA LYS A 196 21.34 46.72 -0.69
C LYS A 196 20.17 45.74 -0.90
N PRO A 197 19.99 44.70 -0.06
CA PRO A 197 18.87 43.78 -0.21
C PRO A 197 17.56 44.44 0.27
N PRO A 198 16.43 44.30 -0.47
CA PRO A 198 15.16 44.76 0.05
C PRO A 198 14.57 43.75 1.05
N VAL A 199 14.12 44.34 2.14
CA VAL A 199 13.58 43.77 3.38
C VAL A 199 12.16 43.21 3.15
N ALA A 200 11.84 42.15 3.89
CA ALA A 200 10.52 41.54 4.00
C ALA A 200 9.45 42.55 4.45
N ALA A 201 8.28 42.52 3.79
CA ALA A 201 7.05 43.14 4.29
C ALA A 201 5.97 42.05 4.39
N ALA A 202 5.40 41.93 5.59
CA ALA A 202 4.33 41.00 5.93
C ALA A 202 2.95 41.69 5.94
N ALA A 203 1.94 40.92 5.50
CA ALA A 203 0.50 40.97 5.83
C ALA A 203 -0.36 42.14 5.26
N PRO A 204 -1.70 41.96 5.07
CA PRO A 204 -2.58 40.95 5.68
C PRO A 204 -3.51 40.17 4.73
N VAL A 205 -3.88 38.94 5.10
CA VAL A 205 -5.03 38.22 4.55
C VAL A 205 -6.12 38.17 5.62
N THR A 206 -7.27 38.74 5.31
CA THR A 206 -8.49 38.73 6.12
C THR A 206 -9.17 37.35 6.05
N PRO A 207 -9.79 36.86 7.15
CA PRO A 207 -10.49 35.59 7.15
C PRO A 207 -11.93 35.76 6.65
N LYS A 208 -12.33 35.01 5.63
CA LYS A 208 -13.76 34.80 5.30
C LYS A 208 -14.28 33.53 5.97
N GLY A 209 -15.14 33.73 6.97
CA GLY A 209 -16.37 32.95 7.16
C GLY A 209 -16.26 31.56 7.78
N GLY A 210 -16.08 31.50 9.11
CA GLY A 210 -16.49 30.33 9.90
C GLY A 210 -17.96 30.44 10.29
N LYS A 211 -18.73 29.35 10.13
CA LYS A 211 -20.09 29.23 10.69
C LYS A 211 -20.02 29.22 12.22
N THR A 212 -20.96 29.90 12.86
CA THR A 212 -21.06 29.99 14.32
C THR A 212 -21.58 28.71 14.97
N LYS A 213 -21.15 28.45 16.20
CA LYS A 213 -21.56 27.35 17.10
C LYS A 213 -23.07 27.22 17.40
N LYS A 214 -23.94 28.02 16.77
CA LYS A 214 -25.41 27.93 16.87
C LYS A 214 -26.06 27.20 15.69
N GLU A 215 -25.28 26.79 14.67
CA GLU A 215 -25.77 26.03 13.50
C GLU A 215 -25.45 24.52 13.55
N LEU A 216 -24.70 24.04 14.54
CA LEU A 216 -24.34 22.61 14.70
C LEU A 216 -25.25 21.86 15.70
N ALA A 217 -26.26 22.52 16.25
CA ALA A 217 -27.20 21.93 17.21
C ALA A 217 -28.61 21.90 16.63
N LYS A 218 -28.83 21.09 15.58
CA LYS A 218 -30.20 20.76 15.13
C LYS A 218 -30.43 19.36 14.55
N ASP A 219 -29.41 18.52 14.38
CA ASP A 219 -29.61 17.16 13.82
C ASP A 219 -29.44 16.02 14.83
N ALA A 220 -29.44 16.31 16.12
CA ALA A 220 -29.42 15.32 17.20
C ALA A 220 -30.65 15.47 18.11
N ALA A 221 -31.85 15.20 17.60
CA ALA A 221 -33.05 15.00 18.41
C ALA A 221 -34.18 14.31 17.62
N ALA A 222 -34.18 12.97 17.64
CA ALA A 222 -35.34 12.05 17.63
C ALA A 222 -34.73 10.63 17.75
N GLY A 223 -34.81 9.88 18.86
CA GLY A 223 -35.97 9.57 19.70
C GLY A 223 -36.83 8.53 18.98
N ASP A 224 -36.48 7.23 18.99
CA ASP A 224 -36.73 6.20 20.03
C ASP A 224 -38.21 5.75 20.13
N GLU A 225 -38.39 4.42 20.20
CA GLU A 225 -39.57 3.55 20.51
C GLU A 225 -39.66 2.35 19.53
N VAL A 226 -39.20 1.14 19.85
CA VAL A 226 -39.64 0.09 20.82
C VAL A 226 -40.82 -0.77 20.33
N ALA A 227 -40.52 -2.06 20.07
CA ALA A 227 -41.26 -3.29 20.44
C ALA A 227 -40.68 -4.45 19.59
N GLY A 228 -40.19 -5.58 20.10
CA GLY A 228 -40.61 -6.35 21.25
C GLY A 228 -41.34 -7.61 20.78
N ASN A 229 -40.61 -8.72 20.57
CA ASN A 229 -41.10 -10.06 20.91
C ASN A 229 -40.00 -11.12 20.80
N GLY A 230 -39.70 -11.76 21.93
CA GLY A 230 -38.82 -12.91 22.03
C GLY A 230 -39.56 -14.23 21.89
N LYS A 231 -38.80 -15.28 21.55
CA LYS A 231 -39.08 -16.66 21.99
C LYS A 231 -37.75 -17.43 22.09
N PRO A 232 -37.46 -18.13 23.20
CA PRO A 232 -36.22 -18.85 23.39
C PRO A 232 -36.26 -20.24 22.72
N VAL A 233 -35.14 -20.65 22.12
CA VAL A 233 -34.93 -22.01 21.60
C VAL A 233 -33.97 -22.75 22.53
N THR A 234 -34.44 -23.85 23.10
CA THR A 234 -33.69 -24.78 23.96
C THR A 234 -32.77 -25.69 23.12
N PRO A 235 -31.61 -26.13 23.66
CA PRO A 235 -30.74 -27.08 22.96
C PRO A 235 -31.20 -28.54 23.15
N LYS A 236 -31.15 -29.31 22.06
CA LYS A 236 -31.44 -30.75 21.98
C LYS A 236 -30.25 -31.59 22.48
N PRO A 237 -30.45 -32.72 23.18
CA PRO A 237 -29.34 -33.50 23.75
C PRO A 237 -28.68 -34.44 22.72
N ALA A 238 -27.39 -34.70 22.99
CA ALA A 238 -26.49 -35.55 22.23
C ALA A 238 -26.91 -37.04 22.25
N ALA A 239 -26.76 -37.70 21.10
CA ALA A 239 -26.95 -39.13 20.94
C ALA A 239 -25.77 -39.92 21.52
N GLN A 240 -26.07 -40.88 22.40
CA GLN A 240 -25.14 -41.90 22.86
C GLN A 240 -24.89 -42.92 21.75
N LYS A 241 -23.62 -43.28 21.54
CA LYS A 241 -23.16 -44.39 20.70
C LYS A 241 -22.75 -45.54 21.63
N PRO A 242 -23.26 -46.78 21.48
CA PRO A 242 -22.79 -47.87 22.32
C PRO A 242 -21.45 -48.41 21.82
N ALA A 243 -20.62 -48.78 22.79
CA ALA A 243 -19.33 -49.42 22.60
C ALA A 243 -19.51 -50.86 22.10
N THR A 244 -18.77 -51.23 21.05
CA THR A 244 -18.51 -52.63 20.70
C THR A 244 -17.14 -53.04 21.24
N LYS A 245 -17.14 -53.93 22.23
CA LYS A 245 -16.00 -54.77 22.60
C LYS A 245 -16.54 -56.15 22.95
N GLY A 246 -16.02 -57.16 22.27
CA GLY A 246 -16.41 -58.55 22.41
C GLY A 246 -15.62 -59.41 21.45
N GLU A 247 -14.35 -59.62 21.77
CA GLU A 247 -13.53 -60.71 21.23
C GLU A 247 -14.10 -62.06 21.69
N GLY A 248 -14.10 -63.06 20.81
CA GLY A 248 -14.65 -64.39 21.09
C GLY A 248 -14.46 -65.40 19.96
N ASN A 249 -13.21 -65.84 19.77
CA ASN A 249 -12.77 -67.25 19.61
C ASN A 249 -13.28 -68.15 18.45
N LYS A 250 -12.27 -68.63 17.69
CA LYS A 250 -11.99 -70.04 17.26
C LYS A 250 -12.77 -70.77 16.15
N GLU A 251 -11.93 -71.45 15.34
CA GLU A 251 -12.10 -72.77 14.66
C GLU A 251 -13.19 -72.88 13.56
N GLY A 252 -12.97 -73.49 12.40
CA GLY A 252 -11.85 -74.24 11.85
C GLY A 252 -12.21 -74.74 10.45
N ASN A 253 -11.18 -74.86 9.61
CA ASN A 253 -10.94 -75.89 8.59
C ASN A 253 -12.12 -76.75 8.08
N LYS A 254 -12.65 -76.44 6.89
CA LYS A 254 -12.76 -77.31 5.69
C LYS A 254 -13.72 -76.71 4.66
#